data_AF-A0A941K9F7-F1
#
_entry.id   AF-A0A941K9F7-F1
#
_cell.length_a   1.000
_cell.length_b   1.000
_cell.length_c   1.000
_cell.angle_alpha   90.00
_cell.angle_beta   90.00
_cell.angle_gamma   90.00
#
_symmetry.space_group_name_H-M   'P 1'
#
loop_
_entity.id
_entity.type
_entity.pdbx_description
1 polymer ?
#
loop_
_entity_poly.entity_id
_entity_poly.type
_entity_poly.pdbx_seq_one_letter_code
_entity_poly.pdbx_strand_id
1 'polypeptide(L)'
;MKYVSTRGAAPELSFEDAMLTGLARDGGLYVPAEIPTLSAEEIRDLNGLSYEDTAFRIMWPFLGGTFTEDEFKGCIARAYEGFGHAARAPLVQLEPNHFLLELFHGPTLAFKDFAMQLIGQLFQTALAKNGRRVTIVGATSGDTGSAAIEAFRGLDNVDVFILYPHGRVSEVQRRQMTTPADSNVHAIALDGDFDACQARVKDMFNDFEFRDEVGLAGVNSINWARVLAQVVYYFTSAVSLGAPDRKVSFTVPTGNFGDIFAGYIARKMGLPIDKLVVATNQNDILHRCLTTGEYKPDGVVPSISPSMDIQVSSNFERVIFDALDRDGPAVAQLMDELKAGGFTLPQGALSHLQELFTSGRCTEDETRTTIAEMKTLTTELLCPHSAVAVKVAREMRDPAVPMVSLATAHPAKFPDAVEEASGIRPGLPPRMADLFERDERVTRLADDLGAIEYLIRERRAQ
;
A
#
# COMPACT_ATOMS: atom_id res chain seq x y z
N MET A 1 -1.91 -6.83 22.75
CA MET A 1 -2.66 -6.60 21.50
C MET A 1 -3.02 -7.95 20.88
N LYS A 2 -4.24 -8.11 20.38
CA LYS A 2 -4.72 -9.30 19.67
C LYS A 2 -5.30 -8.91 18.31
N TYR A 3 -5.23 -9.84 17.36
CA TYR A 3 -5.70 -9.64 16.00
C TYR A 3 -6.77 -10.68 15.64
N VAL A 4 -7.91 -10.20 15.14
CA VAL A 4 -9.07 -11.01 14.75
C VAL A 4 -9.25 -10.98 13.24
N SER A 5 -9.79 -12.05 12.66
CA SER A 5 -10.17 -12.09 11.24
C SER A 5 -11.49 -11.37 11.03
N THR A 6 -11.60 -10.63 9.92
CA THR A 6 -12.84 -10.00 9.45
C THR A 6 -13.99 -10.98 9.18
N ARG A 7 -13.71 -12.29 9.08
CA ARG A 7 -14.73 -13.33 8.86
C ARG A 7 -15.06 -14.14 10.11
N GLY A 8 -14.36 -13.88 11.22
CA GLY A 8 -14.70 -14.39 12.55
C GLY A 8 -14.45 -15.89 12.80
N ALA A 9 -13.92 -16.65 11.84
CA ALA A 9 -13.74 -18.10 11.97
C ALA A 9 -12.26 -18.53 12.10
N ALA A 10 -11.31 -17.59 11.97
CA ALA A 10 -9.89 -17.85 12.20
C ALA A 10 -9.46 -17.57 13.65
N PRO A 11 -8.40 -18.23 14.14
CA PRO A 11 -7.85 -17.97 15.47
C PRO A 11 -7.40 -16.52 15.65
N GLU A 12 -7.52 -16.02 16.88
CA GLU A 12 -6.88 -14.78 17.29
C GLU A 12 -5.36 -14.92 17.29
N LEU A 13 -4.68 -13.91 16.74
CA LEU A 13 -3.23 -13.92 16.59
C LEU A 13 -2.54 -12.82 17.42
N SER A 14 -1.26 -13.05 17.71
CA SER A 14 -0.35 -11.98 18.14
C SER A 14 -0.02 -11.04 16.97
N PHE A 15 0.67 -9.92 17.22
CA PHE A 15 1.14 -9.06 16.12
C PHE A 15 2.12 -9.83 15.22
N GLU A 16 3.08 -10.56 15.81
CA GLU A 16 4.03 -11.39 15.07
C GLU A 16 3.32 -12.36 14.14
N ASP A 17 2.37 -13.12 14.66
CA ASP A 17 1.66 -14.14 13.89
C ASP A 17 0.79 -13.50 12.80
N ALA A 18 0.08 -12.41 13.10
CA ALA A 18 -0.73 -11.70 12.11
C ALA A 18 0.14 -11.10 10.99
N MET A 19 1.31 -10.58 11.34
CA MET A 19 2.29 -10.05 10.40
C MET A 19 2.88 -11.15 9.51
N LEU A 20 3.25 -12.31 10.06
CA LEU A 20 3.86 -13.41 9.30
C LEU A 20 2.84 -14.21 8.49
N THR A 21 1.60 -14.34 8.99
CA THR A 21 0.54 -15.12 8.32
C THR A 21 -0.06 -14.36 7.13
N GLY A 22 -0.25 -13.04 7.26
CA GLY A 22 -0.87 -12.22 6.22
C GLY A 22 -2.38 -12.45 6.09
N LEU A 23 -2.79 -13.48 5.33
CA LEU A 23 -4.19 -13.84 5.10
C LEU A 23 -4.69 -14.86 6.15
N ALA A 24 -5.84 -14.63 6.75
CA ALA A 24 -6.39 -15.56 7.74
C ALA A 24 -6.84 -16.88 7.08
N ARG A 25 -6.87 -17.97 7.86
CA ARG A 25 -7.23 -19.31 7.37
C ARG A 25 -8.66 -19.43 6.86
N ASP A 26 -9.57 -18.58 7.32
CA ASP A 26 -10.96 -18.46 6.83
C ASP A 26 -11.07 -17.56 5.57
N GLY A 27 -9.93 -17.11 5.03
CA GLY A 27 -9.83 -16.19 3.90
C GLY A 27 -10.10 -14.73 4.26
N GLY A 28 -10.35 -14.42 5.54
CA GLY A 28 -10.51 -13.05 6.02
C GLY A 28 -9.18 -12.32 6.23
N LEU A 29 -9.28 -11.06 6.63
CA LEU A 29 -8.14 -10.18 6.87
C LEU A 29 -7.98 -9.91 8.36
N TYR A 30 -6.74 -9.93 8.86
CA TYR A 30 -6.49 -9.58 10.25
C TYR A 30 -6.63 -8.07 10.50
N VAL A 31 -7.34 -7.72 11.57
CA VAL A 31 -7.48 -6.36 12.12
C VAL A 31 -7.30 -6.42 13.65
N PRO A 32 -6.88 -5.33 14.32
CA PRO A 32 -6.72 -5.35 15.76
C PRO A 32 -8.09 -5.49 16.45
N ALA A 33 -8.16 -6.33 17.48
CA ALA A 33 -9.36 -6.51 18.28
C ALA A 33 -9.83 -5.18 18.91
N GLU A 34 -8.89 -4.30 19.26
CA GLU A 34 -9.15 -2.95 19.75
C GLU A 34 -8.16 -1.97 19.09
N ILE A 35 -8.64 -0.78 18.74
CA ILE A 35 -7.78 0.28 18.18
C ILE A 35 -7.33 1.17 19.34
N PRO A 36 -6.02 1.21 19.67
CA PRO A 36 -5.47 2.15 20.64
C PRO A 36 -5.83 3.60 20.28
N THR A 37 -6.20 4.40 21.25
CA THR A 37 -6.53 5.82 21.05
C THR A 37 -5.47 6.73 21.66
N LEU A 38 -5.29 7.91 21.06
CA LEU A 38 -4.48 8.99 21.58
C LEU A 38 -5.40 10.13 22.02
N SER A 39 -5.11 10.70 23.17
CA SER A 39 -5.69 11.95 23.63
C SER A 39 -5.23 13.14 22.78
N ALA A 40 -5.96 14.25 22.84
CA ALA A 40 -5.55 15.49 22.18
C ALA A 40 -4.19 16.01 22.70
N GLU A 41 -3.80 15.69 23.94
CA GLU A 41 -2.47 16.04 24.45
C GLU A 41 -1.38 15.19 23.79
N GLU A 42 -1.57 13.87 23.72
CA GLU A 42 -0.63 12.97 23.05
C GLU A 42 -0.46 13.28 21.56
N ILE A 43 -1.52 13.72 20.87
CA ILE A 43 -1.43 14.17 19.47
C ILE A 43 -0.66 15.49 19.37
N ARG A 44 -0.87 16.44 20.29
CA ARG A 44 -0.09 17.70 20.35
C ARG A 44 1.40 17.42 20.57
N ASP A 45 1.73 16.42 21.38
CA ASP A 45 3.11 16.03 21.68
C ASP A 45 3.86 15.41 20.50
N LEU A 46 3.15 15.05 19.41
CA LEU A 46 3.78 14.67 18.15
C LEU A 46 4.37 15.87 17.40
N ASN A 47 3.99 17.09 17.75
CA ASN A 47 4.47 18.29 17.07
C ASN A 47 5.99 18.46 17.25
N GLY A 48 6.70 18.63 16.14
CA GLY A 48 8.15 18.78 16.11
C GLY A 48 8.94 17.48 16.22
N LEU A 49 8.29 16.32 16.37
CA LEU A 49 8.96 15.02 16.35
C LEU A 49 9.44 14.67 14.93
N SER A 50 10.47 13.81 14.87
CA SER A 50 10.88 13.17 13.63
C SER A 50 9.80 12.19 13.12
N TYR A 51 9.89 11.80 11.85
CA TYR A 51 9.00 10.78 11.29
C TYR A 51 9.19 9.45 12.03
N GLU A 52 10.43 9.12 12.36
CA GLU A 52 10.84 7.91 13.07
C GLU A 52 10.27 7.86 14.50
N ASP A 53 10.37 8.96 15.26
CA ASP A 53 9.79 9.05 16.60
C ASP A 53 8.27 8.98 16.57
N THR A 54 7.64 9.62 15.57
CA THR A 54 6.19 9.53 15.36
C THR A 54 5.79 8.09 15.02
N ALA A 55 6.54 7.42 14.14
CA ALA A 55 6.30 6.03 13.80
C ALA A 55 6.36 5.12 15.04
N PHE A 56 7.34 5.34 15.91
CA PHE A 56 7.44 4.62 17.18
C PHE A 56 6.18 4.84 18.04
N ARG A 57 5.77 6.10 18.27
CA ARG A 57 4.61 6.44 19.11
C ARG A 57 3.30 5.85 18.59
N ILE A 58 3.08 5.93 17.28
CA ILE A 58 1.84 5.47 16.64
C ILE A 58 1.75 3.94 16.61
N MET A 59 2.86 3.25 16.32
CA MET A 59 2.82 1.81 16.09
C MET A 59 3.06 0.99 17.36
N TRP A 60 3.80 1.49 18.34
CA TRP A 60 4.17 0.75 19.56
C TRP A 60 2.99 0.06 20.28
N PRO A 61 1.83 0.73 20.48
CA PRO A 61 0.69 0.11 21.15
C PRO A 61 0.11 -1.12 20.41
N PHE A 62 0.34 -1.23 19.10
CA PHE A 62 -0.16 -2.33 18.28
C PHE A 62 0.73 -3.58 18.32
N LEU A 63 1.98 -3.47 18.74
CA LEU A 63 2.96 -4.56 18.66
C LEU A 63 2.81 -5.60 19.78
N GLY A 64 2.12 -5.26 20.87
CA GLY A 64 1.71 -6.21 21.90
C GLY A 64 2.86 -7.00 22.56
N GLY A 65 4.07 -6.43 22.63
CA GLY A 65 5.25 -7.07 23.23
C GLY A 65 6.09 -7.94 22.28
N THR A 66 5.79 -7.94 20.97
CA THR A 66 6.56 -8.70 19.97
C THR A 66 8.03 -8.28 19.88
N PHE A 67 8.30 -6.99 20.10
CA PHE A 67 9.63 -6.40 20.06
C PHE A 67 9.90 -5.66 21.37
N THR A 68 11.16 -5.62 21.78
CA THR A 68 11.66 -4.62 22.74
C THR A 68 11.67 -3.25 22.08
N GLU A 69 11.74 -2.17 22.89
CA GLU A 69 11.81 -0.82 22.33
C GLU A 69 13.03 -0.63 21.43
N ASP A 70 14.20 -1.13 21.84
CA ASP A 70 15.45 -0.97 21.11
C ASP A 70 15.42 -1.70 19.77
N GLU A 71 14.84 -2.89 19.73
CA GLU A 71 14.64 -3.64 18.48
C GLU A 71 13.72 -2.88 17.53
N PHE A 72 12.60 -2.35 18.04
CA PHE A 72 11.64 -1.65 17.19
C PHE A 72 12.19 -0.31 16.68
N LYS A 73 12.83 0.48 17.55
CA LYS A 73 13.54 1.71 17.17
C LYS A 73 14.62 1.41 16.13
N GLY A 74 15.37 0.32 16.30
CA GLY A 74 16.35 -0.13 15.31
C GLY A 74 15.73 -0.48 13.96
N CYS A 75 14.56 -1.14 13.94
CA CYS A 75 13.83 -1.43 12.71
C CYS A 75 13.39 -0.15 12.00
N ILE A 76 12.81 0.80 12.74
CA ILE A 76 12.38 2.10 12.21
C ILE A 76 13.55 2.87 11.60
N ALA A 77 14.67 2.96 12.33
CA ALA A 77 15.85 3.68 11.88
C ALA A 77 16.37 3.13 10.53
N ARG A 78 16.56 1.81 10.43
CA ARG A 78 17.01 1.16 9.19
C ARG A 78 16.01 1.31 8.04
N ALA A 79 14.71 1.20 8.34
CA ALA A 79 13.66 1.28 7.33
C ALA A 79 13.59 2.65 6.63
N TYR A 80 13.81 3.73 7.38
CA TYR A 80 13.66 5.10 6.86
C TYR A 80 15.00 5.78 6.52
N GLU A 81 16.14 5.13 6.76
CA GLU A 81 17.48 5.64 6.41
C GLU A 81 17.62 5.95 4.91
N GLY A 82 17.10 5.07 4.04
CA GLY A 82 17.19 5.20 2.58
C GLY A 82 16.26 6.23 1.93
N PHE A 83 15.49 6.99 2.72
CA PHE A 83 14.57 7.99 2.19
C PHE A 83 15.31 9.29 1.84
N GLY A 84 15.17 9.72 0.59
CA GLY A 84 15.85 10.89 0.01
C GLY A 84 15.32 12.26 0.47
N HIS A 85 14.58 12.33 1.57
CA HIS A 85 14.05 13.57 2.12
C HIS A 85 14.09 13.54 3.65
N ALA A 86 14.51 14.64 4.29
CA ALA A 86 14.67 14.71 5.75
C ALA A 86 13.36 14.48 6.50
N ALA A 87 12.24 15.01 5.99
CA ALA A 87 10.91 14.80 6.57
C ALA A 87 10.27 13.44 6.25
N ARG A 88 10.91 12.62 5.39
CA ARG A 88 10.37 11.39 4.77
C ARG A 88 9.13 11.59 3.90
N ALA A 89 8.07 12.20 4.43
CA ALA A 89 6.80 12.51 3.79
C ALA A 89 6.51 14.04 3.86
N PRO A 90 7.19 14.88 3.08
CA PRO A 90 6.96 16.33 3.11
C PRO A 90 5.60 16.74 2.52
N LEU A 91 5.08 17.86 3.03
CA LEU A 91 3.94 18.56 2.45
C LEU A 91 4.41 19.65 1.49
N VAL A 92 3.81 19.71 0.30
CA VAL A 92 3.96 20.80 -0.66
C VAL A 92 2.62 21.51 -0.79
N GLN A 93 2.60 22.84 -0.67
CA GLN A 93 1.36 23.58 -0.83
C GLN A 93 1.06 23.78 -2.32
N LEU A 94 -0.12 23.32 -2.78
CA LEU A 94 -0.58 23.49 -4.16
C LEU A 94 -1.43 24.75 -4.33
N GLU A 95 -2.40 24.94 -3.43
CA GLU A 95 -3.33 26.07 -3.44
C GLU A 95 -3.57 26.54 -1.98
N PRO A 96 -4.28 27.67 -1.75
CA PRO A 96 -4.72 28.01 -0.41
C PRO A 96 -5.48 26.84 0.23
N ASN A 97 -4.96 26.35 1.37
CA ASN A 97 -5.51 25.24 2.13
C ASN A 97 -5.58 23.88 1.40
N HIS A 98 -4.81 23.69 0.31
CA HIS A 98 -4.69 22.41 -0.40
C HIS A 98 -3.21 22.05 -0.53
N PHE A 99 -2.86 20.90 0.02
CA PHE A 99 -1.49 20.40 0.12
C PHE A 99 -1.37 19.04 -0.59
N LEU A 100 -0.19 18.80 -1.15
CA LEU A 100 0.24 17.51 -1.65
C LEU A 100 1.13 16.86 -0.58
N LEU A 101 0.86 15.61 -0.20
CA LEU A 101 1.74 14.82 0.66
C LEU A 101 2.60 13.91 -0.21
N GLU A 102 3.88 14.22 -0.32
CA GLU A 102 4.81 13.48 -1.17
C GLU A 102 5.23 12.17 -0.51
N LEU A 103 4.68 11.06 -1.00
CA LEU A 103 4.98 9.72 -0.48
C LEU A 103 5.96 8.96 -1.39
N PHE A 104 6.83 9.64 -2.13
CA PHE A 104 7.70 9.02 -3.12
C PHE A 104 9.20 9.27 -2.89
N HIS A 105 9.57 9.65 -1.66
CA HIS A 105 10.99 9.84 -1.29
C HIS A 105 11.68 8.57 -0.82
N GLY A 106 10.97 7.44 -0.76
CA GLY A 106 11.55 6.12 -0.50
C GLY A 106 12.37 5.56 -1.67
N PRO A 107 13.08 4.43 -1.48
CA PRO A 107 14.06 3.91 -2.43
C PRO A 107 13.48 3.48 -3.79
N THR A 108 12.17 3.29 -3.93
CA THR A 108 11.53 2.92 -5.20
C THR A 108 10.64 3.98 -5.81
N LEU A 109 10.66 5.18 -5.23
CA LEU A 109 9.90 6.35 -5.68
C LEU A 109 8.38 6.20 -5.59
N ALA A 110 7.89 5.41 -4.63
CA ALA A 110 6.46 5.17 -4.43
C ALA A 110 6.08 4.98 -2.96
N PHE A 111 4.82 5.28 -2.61
CA PHE A 111 4.31 5.24 -1.23
C PHE A 111 4.39 3.87 -0.55
N LYS A 112 4.49 2.81 -1.35
CA LYS A 112 4.64 1.45 -0.84
C LYS A 112 5.92 1.31 0.00
N ASP A 113 6.93 2.14 -0.25
CA ASP A 113 8.19 2.14 0.49
C ASP A 113 7.98 2.36 1.99
N PHE A 114 7.06 3.25 2.40
CA PHE A 114 6.82 3.53 3.83
C PHE A 114 6.44 2.28 4.61
N ALA A 115 5.60 1.43 4.01
CA ALA A 115 5.20 0.18 4.60
C ALA A 115 6.26 -0.92 4.43
N MET A 116 6.73 -1.09 3.20
CA MET A 116 7.53 -2.25 2.81
C MET A 116 8.90 -2.24 3.49
N GLN A 117 9.57 -1.08 3.53
CA GLN A 117 10.89 -0.97 4.15
C GLN A 117 10.85 -1.33 5.64
N LEU A 118 9.80 -0.91 6.35
CA LEU A 118 9.64 -1.26 7.76
C LEU A 118 9.31 -2.75 7.94
N ILE A 119 8.45 -3.31 7.11
CA ILE A 119 8.07 -4.73 7.20
C ILE A 119 9.27 -5.64 6.96
N GLY A 120 10.15 -5.32 6.01
CA GLY A 120 11.39 -6.07 5.81
C GLY A 120 12.18 -6.19 7.11
N GLN A 121 12.38 -5.07 7.80
CA GLN A 121 13.11 -5.02 9.08
C GLN A 121 12.38 -5.76 10.22
N LEU A 122 11.05 -5.67 10.29
CA LEU A 122 10.25 -6.39 11.29
C LEU A 122 10.27 -7.90 11.05
N PHE A 123 10.17 -8.35 9.80
CA PHE A 123 10.30 -9.76 9.42
C PHE A 123 11.68 -10.28 9.78
N GLN A 124 12.74 -9.58 9.36
CA GLN A 124 14.12 -9.96 9.67
C GLN A 124 14.31 -10.15 11.18
N THR A 125 13.88 -9.18 11.97
CA THR A 125 14.05 -9.21 13.43
C THR A 125 13.24 -10.33 14.08
N ALA A 126 11.98 -10.52 13.69
CA ALA A 126 11.13 -11.58 14.24
C ALA A 126 11.63 -12.99 13.86
N LEU A 127 12.03 -13.18 12.61
CA LEU A 127 12.51 -14.46 12.10
C LEU A 127 13.87 -14.84 12.70
N ALA A 128 14.79 -13.89 12.82
CA ALA A 128 16.11 -14.11 13.41
C ALA A 128 16.01 -14.58 14.87
N LYS A 129 15.11 -14.01 15.67
CA LYS A 129 14.87 -14.44 17.07
C LYS A 129 14.51 -15.91 17.20
N ASN A 130 13.76 -16.41 16.23
CA ASN A 130 13.22 -17.77 16.25
C ASN A 130 14.06 -18.74 15.41
N GLY A 131 15.18 -18.31 14.82
CA GLY A 131 15.99 -19.13 13.92
C GLY A 131 15.23 -19.58 12.67
N ARG A 132 14.22 -18.81 12.23
CA ARG A 132 13.35 -19.13 11.10
C ARG A 132 13.79 -18.39 9.84
N ARG A 133 13.43 -18.93 8.68
CA ARG A 133 13.54 -18.29 7.37
C ARG A 133 12.19 -18.32 6.67
N VAL A 134 11.96 -17.41 5.74
CA VAL A 134 10.78 -17.43 4.86
C VAL A 134 11.14 -17.15 3.42
N THR A 135 10.37 -17.74 2.51
CA THR A 135 10.42 -17.45 1.08
C THR A 135 9.26 -16.53 0.74
N ILE A 136 9.56 -15.26 0.43
CA ILE A 136 8.58 -14.32 -0.08
C ILE A 136 8.36 -14.58 -1.56
N VAL A 137 7.11 -14.84 -1.94
CA VAL A 137 6.72 -14.92 -3.36
C VAL A 137 5.57 -13.97 -3.64
N GLY A 138 5.70 -13.21 -4.73
CA GLY A 138 4.69 -12.23 -5.15
C GLY A 138 4.64 -12.04 -6.65
N ALA A 139 3.52 -11.49 -7.12
CA ALA A 139 3.34 -11.08 -8.51
C ALA A 139 3.20 -9.56 -8.59
N THR A 140 3.69 -8.93 -9.67
CA THR A 140 3.56 -7.49 -9.85
C THR A 140 3.32 -7.06 -11.29
N SER A 141 2.63 -5.93 -11.44
CA SER A 141 2.60 -5.11 -12.66
C SER A 141 3.70 -4.03 -12.67
N GLY A 142 4.53 -3.94 -11.62
CA GLY A 142 5.70 -3.04 -11.55
C GLY A 142 6.03 -2.59 -10.12
N ASP A 143 5.31 -1.57 -9.63
CA ASP A 143 5.66 -0.85 -8.40
C ASP A 143 5.76 -1.74 -7.14
N THR A 144 4.80 -2.65 -6.97
CA THR A 144 4.74 -3.48 -5.76
C THR A 144 5.95 -4.41 -5.67
N GLY A 145 6.39 -4.97 -6.81
CA GLY A 145 7.56 -5.84 -6.86
C GLY A 145 8.85 -5.08 -6.60
N SER A 146 8.98 -3.86 -7.12
CA SER A 146 10.12 -2.98 -6.81
C SER A 146 10.23 -2.74 -5.31
N ALA A 147 9.14 -2.32 -4.66
CA ALA A 147 9.12 -2.04 -3.23
C ALA A 147 9.37 -3.30 -2.37
N ALA A 148 8.91 -4.47 -2.81
CA ALA A 148 9.17 -5.74 -2.14
C ALA A 148 10.64 -6.15 -2.24
N ILE A 149 11.20 -6.16 -3.45
CA ILE A 149 12.61 -6.48 -3.63
C ILE A 149 13.48 -5.54 -2.81
N GLU A 150 13.24 -4.24 -2.88
CA GLU A 150 14.05 -3.27 -2.15
C GLU A 150 13.88 -3.39 -0.63
N ALA A 151 12.75 -3.86 -0.13
CA ALA A 151 12.53 -4.07 1.30
C ALA A 151 13.21 -5.33 1.85
N PHE A 152 13.34 -6.37 1.02
CA PHE A 152 13.86 -7.68 1.45
C PHE A 152 15.28 -7.96 0.98
N ARG A 153 15.83 -7.18 0.05
CA ARG A 153 17.21 -7.35 -0.43
C ARG A 153 18.20 -7.31 0.72
N GLY A 154 19.15 -8.24 0.69
CA GLY A 154 20.22 -8.33 1.68
C GLY A 154 19.78 -8.75 3.09
N LEU A 155 18.50 -9.10 3.31
CA LEU A 155 18.04 -9.62 4.59
C LEU A 155 18.35 -11.11 4.73
N ASP A 156 19.05 -11.46 5.80
CA ASP A 156 19.54 -12.82 5.99
C ASP A 156 18.43 -13.84 6.03
N ASN A 157 17.32 -13.60 6.72
CA ASN A 157 16.27 -14.59 7.00
C ASN A 157 15.19 -14.67 5.92
N VAL A 158 15.35 -13.97 4.80
CA VAL A 158 14.33 -13.86 3.76
C VAL A 158 14.91 -14.05 2.37
N ASP A 159 14.28 -14.89 1.56
CA ASP A 159 14.50 -14.96 0.12
C ASP A 159 13.28 -14.36 -0.60
N VAL A 160 13.46 -13.54 -1.63
CA VAL A 160 12.36 -12.83 -2.31
C VAL A 160 12.32 -13.15 -3.81
N PHE A 161 11.19 -13.70 -4.25
CA PHE A 161 10.91 -14.07 -5.62
C PHE A 161 9.71 -13.27 -6.15
N ILE A 162 9.95 -12.40 -7.12
CA ILE A 162 8.90 -11.57 -7.72
C ILE A 162 8.69 -11.95 -9.18
N LEU A 163 7.48 -12.44 -9.46
CA LEU A 163 6.99 -12.73 -10.80
C LEU A 163 6.46 -11.44 -11.43
N TYR A 164 6.89 -11.14 -12.65
CA TYR A 164 6.36 -10.03 -13.44
C TYR A 164 6.20 -10.43 -14.91
N PRO A 165 5.17 -9.90 -15.61
CA PRO A 165 4.95 -10.26 -17.00
C PRO A 165 6.05 -9.67 -17.90
N HIS A 166 6.71 -10.55 -18.65
CA HIS A 166 7.79 -10.17 -19.55
C HIS A 166 7.31 -9.14 -20.60
N GLY A 167 8.02 -8.02 -20.70
CA GLY A 167 7.73 -6.95 -21.68
C GLY A 167 6.50 -6.09 -21.36
N ARG A 168 5.88 -6.23 -20.18
CA ARG A 168 4.65 -5.48 -19.81
C ARG A 168 4.81 -4.58 -18.58
N VAL A 169 6.04 -4.31 -18.14
CA VAL A 169 6.37 -3.43 -17.02
C VAL A 169 7.20 -2.26 -17.54
N SER A 170 7.03 -1.04 -16.99
CA SER A 170 7.80 0.13 -17.43
C SER A 170 9.30 -0.09 -17.23
N GLU A 171 10.14 0.57 -18.03
CA GLU A 171 11.59 0.36 -17.94
C GLU A 171 12.14 0.67 -16.54
N VAL A 172 11.70 1.78 -15.93
CA VAL A 172 12.10 2.18 -14.58
C VAL A 172 11.72 1.11 -13.56
N GLN A 173 10.48 0.63 -13.59
CA GLN A 173 9.99 -0.39 -12.66
C GLN A 173 10.71 -1.73 -12.86
N ARG A 174 10.94 -2.14 -14.11
CA ARG A 174 11.68 -3.35 -14.45
C ARG A 174 13.09 -3.29 -13.88
N ARG A 175 13.83 -2.20 -14.13
CA ARG A 175 15.19 -2.01 -13.62
C ARG A 175 15.26 -1.96 -12.10
N GLN A 176 14.27 -1.36 -11.43
CA GLN A 176 14.18 -1.41 -9.97
C GLN A 176 14.06 -2.84 -9.42
N MET A 177 13.51 -3.78 -10.19
CA MET A 177 13.44 -5.19 -9.80
C MET A 177 14.65 -6.02 -10.21
N THR A 178 15.29 -5.71 -11.35
CA THR A 178 16.30 -6.58 -11.97
C THR A 178 17.74 -6.14 -11.69
N THR A 179 17.97 -4.91 -11.22
CA THR A 179 19.32 -4.40 -10.90
C THR A 179 19.83 -4.70 -9.48
N PRO A 180 19.00 -5.02 -8.47
CA PRO A 180 19.51 -5.47 -7.17
C PRO A 180 20.36 -6.75 -7.30
N ALA A 181 21.61 -6.68 -6.83
CA ALA A 181 22.59 -7.75 -6.97
C ALA A 181 22.54 -8.79 -5.83
N ASP A 182 21.90 -8.45 -4.72
CA ASP A 182 21.80 -9.27 -3.50
C ASP A 182 21.34 -10.70 -3.82
N SER A 183 22.02 -11.70 -3.25
CA SER A 183 21.84 -13.11 -3.64
C SER A 183 20.44 -13.64 -3.33
N ASN A 184 19.76 -13.07 -2.34
CA ASN A 184 18.41 -13.44 -1.90
C ASN A 184 17.29 -12.83 -2.76
N VAL A 185 17.63 -12.08 -3.82
CA VAL A 185 16.66 -11.42 -4.71
C VAL A 185 16.52 -12.14 -6.04
N HIS A 186 15.29 -12.46 -6.42
CA HIS A 186 14.99 -13.17 -7.66
C HIS A 186 13.84 -12.51 -8.41
N ALA A 187 14.17 -11.69 -9.41
CA ALA A 187 13.19 -11.17 -10.37
C ALA A 187 12.95 -12.19 -11.50
N ILE A 188 11.71 -12.66 -11.61
CA ILE A 188 11.27 -13.69 -12.56
C ILE A 188 10.38 -13.04 -13.63
N ALA A 189 10.92 -12.92 -14.84
CA ALA A 189 10.15 -12.51 -16.01
C ALA A 189 9.34 -13.70 -16.55
N LEU A 190 8.02 -13.69 -16.36
CA LEU A 190 7.13 -14.75 -16.78
C LEU A 190 6.57 -14.46 -18.18
N ASP A 191 6.55 -15.46 -19.06
CA ASP A 191 5.84 -15.36 -20.34
C ASP A 191 4.32 -15.39 -20.10
N GLY A 192 3.68 -14.23 -20.16
CA GLY A 192 2.24 -14.10 -19.88
C GLY A 192 1.84 -12.66 -19.59
N ASP A 193 0.67 -12.49 -18.98
CA ASP A 193 0.21 -11.22 -18.42
C ASP A 193 0.30 -11.22 -16.88
N PHE A 194 -0.16 -10.13 -16.28
CA PHE A 194 -0.16 -10.00 -14.82
C PHE A 194 -1.09 -11.03 -14.14
N ASP A 195 -2.21 -11.37 -14.79
CA ASP A 195 -3.16 -12.34 -14.25
C ASP A 195 -2.56 -13.74 -14.21
N ALA A 196 -1.79 -14.13 -15.22
CA ALA A 196 -1.00 -15.37 -15.21
C ALA A 196 0.01 -15.39 -14.05
N CYS A 197 0.77 -14.31 -13.85
CA CYS A 197 1.70 -14.20 -12.71
C CYS A 197 0.96 -14.36 -11.37
N GLN A 198 -0.17 -13.67 -11.21
CA GLN A 198 -0.98 -13.73 -10.00
C GLN A 198 -1.59 -15.12 -9.78
N ALA A 199 -2.02 -15.80 -10.84
CA ALA A 199 -2.53 -17.17 -10.79
C ALA A 199 -1.45 -18.13 -10.27
N ARG A 200 -0.22 -18.07 -10.79
CA ARG A 200 0.89 -18.92 -10.30
C ARG A 200 1.23 -18.70 -8.84
N VAL A 201 1.20 -17.46 -8.38
CA VAL A 201 1.35 -17.18 -6.94
C VAL A 201 0.24 -17.86 -6.14
N LYS A 202 -1.01 -17.76 -6.58
CA LYS A 202 -2.14 -18.44 -5.91
C LYS A 202 -2.00 -19.96 -5.93
N ASP A 203 -1.56 -20.54 -7.05
CA ASP A 203 -1.31 -21.98 -7.18
C ASP A 203 -0.30 -22.44 -6.12
N MET A 204 0.84 -21.74 -5.97
CA MET A 204 1.84 -22.04 -4.93
C MET A 204 1.32 -21.88 -3.50
N PHE A 205 0.41 -20.94 -3.24
CA PHE A 205 -0.20 -20.79 -1.90
C PHE A 205 -1.24 -21.89 -1.59
N ASN A 206 -1.84 -22.49 -2.61
CA ASN A 206 -2.79 -23.59 -2.49
C ASN A 206 -2.11 -24.96 -2.44
N ASP A 207 -0.86 -25.07 -2.86
CA ASP A 207 -0.01 -26.23 -2.60
C ASP A 207 0.53 -26.16 -1.16
N PHE A 208 -0.16 -26.83 -0.23
CA PHE A 208 0.22 -26.83 1.17
C PHE A 208 1.56 -27.54 1.44
N GLU A 209 1.92 -28.54 0.64
CA GLU A 209 3.19 -29.26 0.81
C GLU A 209 4.35 -28.35 0.41
N PHE A 210 4.27 -27.72 -0.77
CA PHE A 210 5.25 -26.74 -1.21
C PHE A 210 5.34 -25.54 -0.26
N ARG A 211 4.20 -25.00 0.15
CA ARG A 211 4.13 -23.83 1.05
C ARG A 211 4.86 -24.10 2.37
N ASP A 212 4.61 -25.26 2.97
CA ASP A 212 5.20 -25.63 4.26
C ASP A 212 6.69 -26.04 4.07
N GLU A 213 7.06 -26.67 2.95
CA GLU A 213 8.44 -27.00 2.57
C GLU A 213 9.32 -25.74 2.44
N VAL A 214 8.82 -24.70 1.77
CA VAL A 214 9.60 -23.48 1.48
C VAL A 214 9.46 -22.36 2.49
N GLY A 215 8.62 -22.55 3.51
CA GLY A 215 8.26 -21.47 4.43
C GLY A 215 7.67 -20.28 3.67
N LEU A 216 6.77 -20.58 2.72
CA LEU A 216 6.24 -19.62 1.78
C LEU A 216 5.40 -18.57 2.51
N ALA A 217 5.75 -17.30 2.34
CA ALA A 217 5.02 -16.17 2.88
C ALA A 217 4.69 -15.17 1.76
N GLY A 218 3.51 -14.58 1.85
CA GLY A 218 3.05 -13.60 0.88
C GLY A 218 3.32 -12.20 1.39
N VAL A 219 3.91 -11.34 0.57
CA VAL A 219 3.94 -9.89 0.84
C VAL A 219 2.97 -9.21 -0.10
N ASN A 220 1.72 -9.18 0.34
CA ASN A 220 0.57 -8.70 -0.41
C ASN A 220 0.01 -7.40 0.20
N SER A 221 -0.94 -6.76 -0.50
CA SER A 221 -1.59 -5.51 -0.06
C SER A 221 -2.41 -5.64 1.21
N ILE A 222 -2.62 -6.85 1.71
CA ILE A 222 -3.51 -7.16 2.81
C ILE A 222 -2.79 -7.36 4.14
N ASN A 223 -1.46 -7.45 4.18
CA ASN A 223 -0.73 -7.62 5.43
C ASN A 223 -1.03 -6.45 6.41
N TRP A 224 -1.40 -6.74 7.65
CA TRP A 224 -1.77 -5.71 8.63
C TRP A 224 -0.63 -4.72 8.90
N ALA A 225 0.62 -5.19 8.97
CA ALA A 225 1.78 -4.33 9.21
C ALA A 225 1.93 -3.26 8.12
N ARG A 226 1.44 -3.52 6.89
CA ARG A 226 1.45 -2.52 5.82
C ARG A 226 0.50 -1.38 6.11
N VAL A 227 -0.73 -1.69 6.49
CA VAL A 227 -1.72 -0.68 6.87
C VAL A 227 -1.22 0.12 8.07
N LEU A 228 -0.69 -0.56 9.08
CA LEU A 228 -0.22 0.11 10.30
C LEU A 228 0.90 1.12 10.04
N ALA A 229 1.89 0.76 9.21
CA ALA A 229 2.98 1.68 8.86
C ALA A 229 2.47 2.93 8.11
N GLN A 230 1.38 2.79 7.35
CA GLN A 230 0.76 3.88 6.60
C GLN A 230 0.00 4.88 7.48
N VAL A 231 -0.43 4.48 8.68
CA VAL A 231 -1.11 5.37 9.64
C VAL A 231 -0.23 6.58 9.99
N VAL A 232 1.09 6.39 10.04
CA VAL A 232 2.08 7.37 10.50
C VAL A 232 2.05 8.66 9.68
N TYR A 233 1.96 8.58 8.35
CA TYR A 233 1.98 9.79 7.53
C TYR A 233 0.69 10.60 7.61
N TYR A 234 -0.45 10.00 8.01
CA TYR A 234 -1.66 10.76 8.34
C TYR A 234 -1.45 11.60 9.60
N PHE A 235 -0.84 11.04 10.64
CA PHE A 235 -0.51 11.80 11.86
C PHE A 235 0.51 12.91 11.59
N THR A 236 1.66 12.59 10.99
CA THR A 236 2.72 13.60 10.77
C THR A 236 2.24 14.77 9.92
N SER A 237 1.49 14.50 8.84
CA SER A 237 0.92 15.53 7.96
C SER A 237 -0.17 16.35 8.65
N ALA A 238 -1.09 15.72 9.37
CA ALA A 238 -2.15 16.43 10.09
C ALA A 238 -1.60 17.29 11.24
N VAL A 239 -0.63 16.79 12.01
CA VAL A 239 0.03 17.53 13.10
C VAL A 239 0.83 18.71 12.55
N SER A 240 1.53 18.54 11.43
CA SER A 240 2.23 19.63 10.73
C SER A 240 1.27 20.75 10.30
N LEU A 241 0.02 20.39 10.05
CA LEU A 241 -1.04 21.33 9.76
C LEU A 241 -1.61 21.93 11.06
N GLY A 242 -1.65 21.23 12.18
CA GLY A 242 -2.13 21.77 13.46
C GLY A 242 -3.23 20.93 14.07
N ALA A 243 -3.34 19.66 13.69
CA ALA A 243 -4.01 18.69 14.53
C ALA A 243 -3.31 18.64 15.90
N PRO A 244 -4.07 18.45 17.00
CA PRO A 244 -5.49 18.14 17.02
C PRO A 244 -6.41 19.36 17.09
N ASP A 245 -5.89 20.58 17.15
CA ASP A 245 -6.67 21.81 17.34
C ASP A 245 -7.45 22.23 16.08
N ARG A 246 -7.08 21.68 14.91
CA ARG A 246 -7.86 21.79 13.67
C ARG A 246 -8.04 20.44 13.01
N LYS A 247 -9.18 20.29 12.32
CA LYS A 247 -9.42 19.13 11.47
C LYS A 247 -8.62 19.20 10.17
N VAL A 248 -8.36 18.04 9.58
CA VAL A 248 -7.74 17.91 8.24
C VAL A 248 -8.55 16.91 7.41
N SER A 249 -8.69 17.16 6.11
CA SER A 249 -9.26 16.21 5.14
C SER A 249 -8.17 15.59 4.30
N PHE A 250 -8.40 14.36 3.85
CA PHE A 250 -7.45 13.64 3.00
C PHE A 250 -8.13 13.13 1.74
N THR A 251 -7.47 13.28 0.58
CA THR A 251 -7.87 12.62 -0.66
C THR A 251 -6.81 11.62 -1.09
N VAL A 252 -7.22 10.38 -1.28
CA VAL A 252 -6.32 9.24 -1.51
C VAL A 252 -6.61 8.61 -2.86
N PRO A 253 -5.64 8.57 -3.80
CA PRO A 253 -5.80 7.82 -5.03
C PRO A 253 -5.79 6.33 -4.70
N THR A 254 -6.96 5.70 -4.82
CA THR A 254 -7.25 4.43 -4.16
C THR A 254 -7.45 3.32 -5.17
N GLY A 255 -6.63 2.27 -5.06
CA GLY A 255 -6.90 0.96 -5.65
C GLY A 255 -7.43 -0.01 -4.58
N ASN A 256 -6.51 -0.73 -3.91
CA ASN A 256 -6.82 -1.79 -2.94
C ASN A 256 -7.24 -1.33 -1.53
N PHE A 257 -7.66 -0.08 -1.33
CA PHE A 257 -8.17 0.51 -0.08
C PHE A 257 -7.21 0.56 1.13
N GLY A 258 -6.03 -0.07 1.10
CA GLY A 258 -5.14 -0.17 2.26
C GLY A 258 -4.65 1.19 2.79
N ASP A 259 -4.31 2.11 1.88
CA ASP A 259 -3.84 3.46 2.22
C ASP A 259 -4.93 4.27 2.94
N ILE A 260 -6.10 4.43 2.31
CA ILE A 260 -7.19 5.20 2.92
C ILE A 260 -7.77 4.50 4.16
N PHE A 261 -7.68 3.18 4.23
CA PHE A 261 -8.01 2.43 5.45
C PHE A 261 -7.05 2.78 6.59
N ALA A 262 -5.76 3.03 6.32
CA ALA A 262 -4.84 3.56 7.33
C ALA A 262 -5.25 4.96 7.83
N GLY A 263 -5.78 5.81 6.94
CA GLY A 263 -6.41 7.08 7.32
C GLY A 263 -7.64 6.90 8.22
N TYR A 264 -8.45 5.87 7.95
CA TYR A 264 -9.57 5.49 8.81
C TYR A 264 -9.09 4.99 10.19
N ILE A 265 -8.03 4.18 10.23
CA ILE A 265 -7.40 3.78 11.50
C ILE A 265 -6.89 5.02 12.25
N ALA A 266 -6.21 5.97 11.58
CA ALA A 266 -5.77 7.22 12.21
C ALA A 266 -6.94 8.01 12.83
N ARG A 267 -8.07 8.10 12.12
CA ARG A 267 -9.31 8.72 12.65
C ARG A 267 -9.83 7.98 13.88
N LYS A 268 -9.88 6.64 13.84
CA LYS A 268 -10.30 5.80 14.97
C LYS A 268 -9.36 5.89 16.16
N MET A 269 -8.08 6.16 15.93
CA MET A 269 -7.09 6.44 16.96
C MET A 269 -7.25 7.83 17.61
N GLY A 270 -8.11 8.71 17.08
CA GLY A 270 -8.38 10.03 17.66
C GLY A 270 -7.87 11.21 16.83
N LEU A 271 -7.21 10.98 15.69
CA LEU A 271 -6.79 12.07 14.81
C LEU A 271 -8.03 12.79 14.23
N PRO A 272 -8.16 14.13 14.36
CA PRO A 272 -9.35 14.84 13.94
C PRO A 272 -9.39 14.98 12.41
N ILE A 273 -9.83 13.92 11.75
CA ILE A 273 -10.05 13.90 10.31
C ILE A 273 -11.49 14.32 10.01
N ASP A 274 -11.66 15.28 9.10
CA ASP A 274 -12.99 15.70 8.64
C ASP A 274 -13.54 14.74 7.58
N LYS A 275 -12.85 14.62 6.43
CA LYS A 275 -13.21 13.71 5.34
C LYS A 275 -12.05 12.81 4.94
N LEU A 276 -12.39 11.56 4.62
CA LEU A 276 -11.56 10.65 3.84
C LEU A 276 -12.19 10.52 2.45
N VAL A 277 -11.50 11.02 1.42
CA VAL A 277 -11.99 11.04 0.04
C VAL A 277 -11.31 9.94 -0.76
N VAL A 278 -12.10 8.98 -1.25
CA VAL A 278 -11.64 7.93 -2.17
C VAL A 278 -11.61 8.49 -3.59
N ALA A 279 -10.42 8.67 -4.16
CA ALA A 279 -10.25 9.05 -5.56
C ALA A 279 -9.98 7.81 -6.41
N THR A 280 -10.87 7.52 -7.35
CA THR A 280 -10.73 6.38 -8.29
C THR A 280 -10.47 6.88 -9.71
N ASN A 281 -9.82 6.05 -10.53
CA ASN A 281 -9.81 6.25 -11.97
C ASN A 281 -11.11 5.67 -12.59
N GLN A 282 -11.15 5.36 -13.89
CA GLN A 282 -12.31 4.74 -14.51
C GLN A 282 -12.72 3.38 -13.90
N ASN A 283 -11.81 2.68 -13.23
CA ASN A 283 -12.09 1.45 -12.48
C ASN A 283 -12.66 1.83 -11.11
N ASP A 284 -13.96 2.13 -11.10
CA ASP A 284 -14.62 2.93 -10.07
C ASP A 284 -15.51 2.14 -9.09
N ILE A 285 -15.22 0.84 -8.89
CA ILE A 285 -16.03 -0.04 -8.01
C ILE A 285 -16.26 0.54 -6.61
N LEU A 286 -15.25 1.22 -6.04
CA LEU A 286 -15.37 1.89 -4.74
C LEU A 286 -16.29 3.11 -4.79
N HIS A 287 -16.21 3.92 -5.85
CA HIS A 287 -17.09 5.07 -6.03
C HIS A 287 -18.54 4.64 -6.23
N ARG A 288 -18.78 3.62 -7.06
CA ARG A 288 -20.12 3.02 -7.24
C ARG A 288 -20.65 2.46 -5.92
N CYS A 289 -19.86 1.68 -5.19
CA CYS A 289 -20.30 1.14 -3.91
C CYS A 289 -20.62 2.22 -2.87
N LEU A 290 -19.77 3.26 -2.74
CA LEU A 290 -20.02 4.36 -1.80
C LEU A 290 -21.19 5.27 -2.19
N THR A 291 -21.62 5.25 -3.45
CA THR A 291 -22.75 6.06 -3.94
C THR A 291 -24.06 5.29 -3.98
N THR A 292 -24.04 4.01 -4.38
CA THR A 292 -25.24 3.19 -4.61
C THR A 292 -25.39 2.00 -3.66
N GLY A 293 -24.33 1.65 -2.93
CA GLY A 293 -24.25 0.42 -2.13
C GLY A 293 -23.82 -0.82 -2.93
N GLU A 294 -23.81 -0.78 -4.26
CA GLU A 294 -23.48 -1.94 -5.09
C GLU A 294 -21.96 -2.12 -5.21
N TYR A 295 -21.46 -3.26 -4.74
CA TYR A 295 -20.08 -3.70 -4.90
C TYR A 295 -20.02 -4.84 -5.91
N LYS A 296 -19.91 -4.46 -7.18
CA LYS A 296 -19.95 -5.39 -8.33
C LYS A 296 -18.76 -5.18 -9.27
N PRO A 297 -17.93 -6.21 -9.50
CA PRO A 297 -16.91 -6.21 -10.54
C PRO A 297 -17.49 -5.93 -11.93
N ASP A 298 -16.79 -5.13 -12.74
CA ASP A 298 -17.22 -4.76 -14.11
C ASP A 298 -16.05 -4.77 -15.11
N GLY A 299 -15.18 -5.78 -14.98
CA GLY A 299 -13.92 -5.86 -15.73
C GLY A 299 -12.86 -4.85 -15.26
N VAL A 300 -11.70 -4.86 -15.91
CA VAL A 300 -10.61 -3.90 -15.69
C VAL A 300 -10.34 -3.19 -17.01
N VAL A 301 -10.35 -1.86 -16.96
CA VAL A 301 -9.97 -1.00 -18.08
C VAL A 301 -8.58 -0.46 -17.81
N PRO A 302 -7.56 -0.82 -18.62
CA PRO A 302 -6.23 -0.26 -18.49
C PRO A 302 -6.24 1.27 -18.53
N SER A 303 -5.42 1.89 -17.69
CA SER A 303 -5.29 3.35 -17.60
C SER A 303 -3.84 3.81 -17.53
N ILE A 304 -3.61 5.11 -17.71
CA ILE A 304 -2.34 5.77 -17.38
C ILE A 304 -2.01 5.77 -15.88
N SER A 305 -2.91 5.28 -15.03
CA SER A 305 -2.74 5.13 -13.58
C SER A 305 -2.80 3.65 -13.13
N PRO A 306 -1.96 2.75 -13.67
CA PRO A 306 -2.18 1.30 -13.65
C PRO A 306 -2.20 0.67 -12.24
N SER A 307 -1.50 1.26 -11.27
CA SER A 307 -1.55 0.83 -9.86
C SER A 307 -2.94 0.96 -9.19
N MET A 308 -3.90 1.63 -9.85
CA MET A 308 -5.30 1.78 -9.41
C MET A 308 -6.29 0.94 -10.24
N ASP A 309 -5.83 0.27 -11.30
CA ASP A 309 -6.66 -0.55 -12.18
C ASP A 309 -7.02 -1.86 -11.50
N ILE A 310 -8.04 -1.81 -10.64
CA ILE A 310 -8.46 -2.94 -9.81
C ILE A 310 -9.90 -3.36 -10.12
N GLN A 311 -10.13 -4.66 -10.11
CA GLN A 311 -11.48 -5.22 -10.21
C GLN A 311 -12.18 -5.31 -8.85
N VAL A 312 -11.41 -5.65 -7.82
CA VAL A 312 -11.86 -5.81 -6.44
C VAL A 312 -10.82 -5.14 -5.54
N SER A 313 -11.28 -4.34 -4.60
CA SER A 313 -10.44 -3.65 -3.64
C SER A 313 -10.21 -4.50 -2.38
N SER A 314 -9.00 -5.06 -2.25
CA SER A 314 -8.73 -6.10 -1.25
C SER A 314 -8.99 -5.67 0.20
N ASN A 315 -8.63 -4.44 0.60
CA ASN A 315 -8.78 -4.00 1.99
C ASN A 315 -10.16 -3.40 2.30
N PHE A 316 -11.07 -3.32 1.32
CA PHE A 316 -12.41 -2.80 1.56
C PHE A 316 -13.20 -3.72 2.50
N GLU A 317 -12.89 -5.02 2.51
CA GLU A 317 -13.43 -5.99 3.49
C GLU A 317 -13.22 -5.52 4.95
N ARG A 318 -12.08 -4.88 5.26
CA ARG A 318 -11.78 -4.42 6.63
C ARG A 318 -12.71 -3.31 7.11
N VAL A 319 -13.09 -2.39 6.23
CA VAL A 319 -14.01 -1.31 6.60
C VAL A 319 -15.47 -1.78 6.59
N ILE A 320 -15.81 -2.73 5.71
CA ILE A 320 -17.12 -3.40 5.76
C ILE A 320 -17.31 -4.13 7.09
N PHE A 321 -16.27 -4.82 7.58
CA PHE A 321 -16.32 -5.49 8.88
C PHE A 321 -16.67 -4.51 10.02
N ASP A 322 -16.03 -3.35 10.08
CA ASP A 322 -16.38 -2.32 11.06
C ASP A 322 -17.79 -1.74 10.82
N ALA A 323 -18.22 -1.57 9.57
CA ALA A 323 -19.55 -1.05 9.21
C ALA A 323 -20.70 -2.05 9.48
N LEU A 324 -20.37 -3.32 9.66
CA LEU A 324 -21.29 -4.40 10.06
C LEU A 324 -21.14 -4.74 11.55
N ASP A 325 -20.71 -3.77 12.37
CA ASP A 325 -20.52 -3.95 13.81
C ASP A 325 -19.62 -5.15 14.16
N ARG A 326 -18.67 -5.47 13.27
CA ARG A 326 -17.73 -6.59 13.39
C ARG A 326 -18.39 -7.97 13.39
N ASP A 327 -19.52 -8.09 12.69
CA ASP A 327 -20.17 -9.37 12.40
C ASP A 327 -19.41 -10.15 11.31
N GLY A 328 -18.53 -11.05 11.75
CA GLY A 328 -17.72 -11.90 10.88
C GLY A 328 -18.54 -12.78 9.92
N PRO A 329 -19.57 -13.51 10.40
CA PRO A 329 -20.50 -14.24 9.55
C PRO A 329 -21.15 -13.38 8.45
N ALA A 330 -21.58 -12.16 8.75
CA ALA A 330 -22.16 -11.26 7.75
C ALA A 330 -21.14 -10.85 6.67
N VAL A 331 -19.88 -10.57 7.05
CA VAL A 331 -18.80 -10.30 6.10
C VAL A 331 -18.53 -11.54 5.22
N ALA A 332 -18.46 -12.72 5.82
CA ALA A 332 -18.25 -13.96 5.09
C ALA A 332 -19.33 -14.19 4.02
N GLN A 333 -20.60 -13.93 4.36
CA GLN A 333 -21.70 -13.99 3.40
C GLN A 333 -21.50 -13.02 2.22
N LEU A 334 -21.17 -11.75 2.47
CA LEU A 334 -20.92 -10.79 1.39
C LEU A 334 -19.74 -11.22 0.51
N MET A 335 -18.71 -11.84 1.08
CA MET A 335 -17.57 -12.35 0.31
C MET A 335 -17.93 -13.59 -0.53
N ASP A 336 -18.90 -14.40 -0.10
CA ASP A 336 -19.43 -15.49 -0.92
C ASP A 336 -20.34 -14.97 -2.05
N GLU A 337 -21.14 -13.94 -1.79
CA GLU A 337 -21.92 -13.23 -2.82
C GLU A 337 -21.00 -12.56 -3.85
N LEU A 338 -19.87 -12.00 -3.41
CA LEU A 338 -18.84 -11.46 -4.31
C LEU A 338 -18.31 -12.52 -5.28
N LYS A 339 -18.02 -13.74 -4.80
CA LYS A 339 -17.60 -14.86 -5.66
C LYS A 339 -18.69 -15.24 -6.68
N ALA A 340 -19.96 -15.04 -6.34
CA ALA A 340 -21.09 -15.29 -7.22
C ALA A 340 -21.38 -14.13 -8.20
N GLY A 341 -20.69 -12.98 -8.07
CA GLY A 341 -20.74 -11.88 -9.04
C GLY A 341 -20.85 -10.48 -8.44
N GLY A 342 -20.98 -10.32 -7.12
CA GLY A 342 -21.09 -9.02 -6.45
C GLY A 342 -22.17 -9.01 -5.37
N PHE A 343 -22.18 -7.97 -4.54
CA PHE A 343 -23.17 -7.80 -3.47
C PHE A 343 -23.64 -6.35 -3.36
N THR A 344 -24.74 -6.13 -2.63
CA THR A 344 -25.21 -4.80 -2.23
C THR A 344 -25.08 -4.67 -0.73
N LEU A 345 -24.47 -3.59 -0.26
CA LEU A 345 -24.33 -3.33 1.17
C LEU A 345 -25.70 -3.15 1.83
N PRO A 346 -25.91 -3.70 3.04
CA PRO A 346 -27.06 -3.34 3.86
C PRO A 346 -27.12 -1.83 4.08
N GLN A 347 -28.32 -1.24 4.08
CA GLN A 347 -28.50 0.21 4.15
C GLN A 347 -27.80 0.84 5.37
N GLY A 348 -27.79 0.16 6.53
CA GLY A 348 -27.08 0.63 7.72
C GLY A 348 -25.56 0.73 7.51
N ALA A 349 -24.96 -0.29 6.90
CA ALA A 349 -23.53 -0.29 6.57
C ALA A 349 -23.18 0.78 5.53
N LEU A 350 -24.01 0.96 4.50
CA LEU A 350 -23.81 2.01 3.49
C LEU A 350 -23.86 3.41 4.15
N SER A 351 -24.89 3.68 4.96
CA SER A 351 -25.01 4.97 5.65
C SER A 351 -23.80 5.23 6.55
N HIS A 352 -23.35 4.22 7.30
CA HIS A 352 -22.14 4.35 8.14
C HIS A 352 -20.89 4.68 7.32
N LEU A 353 -20.69 4.01 6.18
CA LEU A 353 -19.56 4.30 5.30
C LEU A 353 -19.66 5.71 4.68
N GLN A 354 -20.86 6.18 4.34
CA GLN A 354 -21.08 7.52 3.77
C GLN A 354 -20.84 8.67 4.77
N GLU A 355 -20.95 8.40 6.08
CA GLU A 355 -20.55 9.35 7.13
C GLU A 355 -19.03 9.50 7.27
N LEU A 356 -18.29 8.46 6.87
CA LEU A 356 -16.85 8.37 7.05
C LEU A 356 -16.07 8.73 5.79
N PHE A 357 -16.60 8.32 4.64
CA PHE A 357 -15.97 8.42 3.34
C PHE A 357 -16.85 9.18 2.35
N THR A 358 -16.20 9.98 1.52
CA THR A 358 -16.77 10.43 0.25
C THR A 358 -15.90 9.92 -0.89
N SER A 359 -16.35 10.04 -2.13
CA SER A 359 -15.62 9.50 -3.26
C SER A 359 -15.84 10.30 -4.54
N GLY A 360 -14.85 10.23 -5.42
CA GLY A 360 -14.94 10.79 -6.77
C GLY A 360 -14.22 9.91 -7.79
N ARG A 361 -14.53 10.17 -9.05
CA ARG A 361 -13.94 9.51 -10.20
C ARG A 361 -13.19 10.53 -11.06
N CYS A 362 -12.07 10.09 -11.61
CA CYS A 362 -11.29 10.86 -12.57
C CYS A 362 -11.08 10.02 -13.85
N THR A 363 -11.43 10.59 -15.01
CA THR A 363 -11.12 9.98 -16.32
C THR A 363 -9.67 10.21 -16.70
N GLU A 364 -9.18 9.51 -17.72
CA GLU A 364 -7.82 9.74 -18.23
C GLU A 364 -7.63 11.17 -18.77
N ASP A 365 -8.62 11.72 -19.47
CA ASP A 365 -8.57 13.09 -19.99
C ASP A 365 -8.51 14.12 -18.84
N GLU A 366 -9.31 13.93 -17.80
CA GLU A 366 -9.27 14.76 -16.59
C GLU A 366 -7.92 14.62 -15.87
N THR A 367 -7.36 13.41 -15.85
CA THR A 367 -6.03 13.14 -15.26
C THR A 367 -4.95 13.92 -16.00
N ARG A 368 -4.91 13.83 -17.34
CA ARG A 368 -3.94 14.55 -18.19
C ARG A 368 -4.09 16.07 -18.04
N THR A 369 -5.34 16.54 -18.06
CA THR A 369 -5.65 17.97 -17.83
C THR A 369 -5.13 18.43 -16.48
N THR A 370 -5.33 17.64 -15.42
CA THR A 370 -4.85 17.97 -14.07
C THR A 370 -3.33 18.03 -13.99
N ILE A 371 -2.60 17.11 -14.66
CA ILE A 371 -1.13 17.15 -14.73
C ILE A 371 -0.66 18.45 -15.40
N ALA A 372 -1.27 18.81 -16.54
CA ALA A 372 -0.92 20.03 -17.28
C ALA A 372 -1.23 21.31 -16.48
N GLU A 373 -2.38 21.36 -15.81
CA GLU A 373 -2.80 22.49 -14.98
C GLU A 373 -1.89 22.69 -13.78
N MET A 374 -1.59 21.63 -13.02
CA MET A 374 -0.75 21.75 -11.82
C MET A 374 0.66 22.22 -12.17
N LYS A 375 1.25 21.69 -13.24
CA LYS A 375 2.52 22.21 -13.77
C LYS A 375 2.43 23.71 -14.07
N THR A 376 1.34 24.15 -14.70
CA THR A 376 1.20 25.56 -15.13
C THR A 376 0.97 26.50 -13.93
N LEU A 377 0.16 26.07 -12.96
CA LEU A 377 -0.26 26.90 -11.84
C LEU A 377 0.72 26.90 -10.67
N THR A 378 1.38 25.77 -10.40
CA THR A 378 2.19 25.56 -9.19
C THR A 378 3.63 25.13 -9.49
N THR A 379 3.97 24.87 -10.76
CA THR A 379 5.22 24.20 -11.20
C THR A 379 5.37 22.75 -10.76
N GLU A 380 4.40 22.23 -10.00
CA GLU A 380 4.43 20.84 -9.54
C GLU A 380 4.05 19.90 -10.68
N LEU A 381 4.95 18.97 -10.96
CA LEU A 381 4.71 17.91 -11.93
C LEU A 381 4.16 16.69 -11.20
N LEU A 382 2.95 16.27 -11.54
CA LEU A 382 2.29 15.14 -10.89
C LEU A 382 2.44 13.87 -11.73
N CYS A 383 2.58 12.72 -11.04
CA CYS A 383 2.29 11.44 -11.68
C CYS A 383 0.77 11.26 -11.87
N PRO A 384 0.32 10.36 -12.77
CA PRO A 384 -1.11 10.15 -13.03
C PRO A 384 -1.93 9.83 -11.78
N HIS A 385 -1.42 9.00 -10.86
CA HIS A 385 -2.12 8.65 -9.61
C HIS A 385 -2.34 9.87 -8.72
N SER A 386 -1.31 10.70 -8.57
CA SER A 386 -1.38 11.92 -7.75
C SER A 386 -2.34 12.94 -8.37
N ALA A 387 -2.36 13.03 -9.71
CA ALA A 387 -3.28 13.88 -10.44
C ALA A 387 -4.75 13.46 -10.23
N VAL A 388 -5.07 12.17 -10.21
CA VAL A 388 -6.42 11.67 -9.86
C VAL A 388 -6.84 12.17 -8.47
N ALA A 389 -5.95 12.10 -7.48
CA ALA A 389 -6.23 12.59 -6.13
C ALA A 389 -6.44 14.11 -6.08
N VAL A 390 -5.61 14.88 -6.79
CA VAL A 390 -5.72 16.35 -6.83
C VAL A 390 -7.00 16.79 -7.55
N LYS A 391 -7.37 16.13 -8.64
CA LYS A 391 -8.63 16.40 -9.36
C LYS A 391 -9.83 16.23 -8.44
N VAL A 392 -9.97 15.05 -7.85
CA VAL A 392 -11.10 14.73 -6.96
C VAL A 392 -11.08 15.62 -5.70
N ALA A 393 -9.91 15.95 -5.18
CA ALA A 393 -9.78 16.87 -4.05
C ALA A 393 -10.34 18.27 -4.35
N ARG A 394 -10.05 18.83 -5.54
CA ARG A 394 -10.55 20.15 -5.95
C ARG A 394 -12.08 20.19 -6.04
N GLU A 395 -12.72 19.08 -6.37
CA GLU A 395 -14.19 18.94 -6.43
C GLU A 395 -14.83 18.77 -5.04
N MET A 396 -14.10 18.22 -4.07
CA MET A 396 -14.65 17.77 -2.78
C MET A 396 -14.22 18.62 -1.56
N ARG A 397 -13.23 19.51 -1.74
CA ARG A 397 -12.65 20.28 -0.63
C ARG A 397 -13.61 21.31 -0.03
N ASP A 398 -13.52 21.47 1.28
CA ASP A 398 -14.06 22.62 1.99
C ASP A 398 -12.93 23.65 2.13
N PRO A 399 -13.06 24.89 1.64
CA PRO A 399 -12.04 25.93 1.79
C PRO A 399 -11.62 26.20 3.25
N ALA A 400 -12.47 25.92 4.24
CA ALA A 400 -12.18 26.11 5.65
C ALA A 400 -11.35 24.97 6.28
N VAL A 401 -11.27 23.81 5.65
CA VAL A 401 -10.56 22.62 6.17
C VAL A 401 -9.37 22.29 5.27
N PRO A 402 -8.14 22.21 5.79
CA PRO A 402 -6.99 21.79 5.01
C PRO A 402 -7.24 20.46 4.31
N MET A 403 -7.06 20.44 2.99
CA MET A 403 -7.14 19.23 2.18
C MET A 403 -5.72 18.74 1.86
N VAL A 404 -5.45 17.48 2.14
CA VAL A 404 -4.18 16.80 1.83
C VAL A 404 -4.43 15.74 0.76
N SER A 405 -3.93 15.95 -0.46
CA SER A 405 -3.92 14.96 -1.53
C SER A 405 -2.65 14.10 -1.42
N LEU A 406 -2.78 12.78 -1.38
CA LEU A 406 -1.61 11.89 -1.32
C LEU A 406 -0.98 11.74 -2.71
N ALA A 407 0.32 12.06 -2.81
CA ALA A 407 1.11 11.80 -4.00
C ALA A 407 1.84 10.46 -3.89
N THR A 408 1.29 9.44 -4.52
CA THR A 408 1.67 8.04 -4.25
C THR A 408 2.85 7.53 -5.09
N ALA A 409 3.30 8.30 -6.08
CA ALA A 409 4.49 7.97 -6.88
C ALA A 409 5.14 9.22 -7.45
N HIS A 410 6.45 9.18 -7.66
CA HIS A 410 7.18 10.23 -8.36
C HIS A 410 6.82 10.21 -9.86
N PRO A 411 6.72 11.38 -10.54
CA PRO A 411 6.46 11.46 -11.98
C PRO A 411 7.33 10.55 -12.87
N ALA A 412 8.62 10.39 -12.54
CA ALA A 412 9.58 9.58 -13.26
C ALA A 412 9.24 8.08 -13.32
N LYS A 413 8.30 7.59 -12.49
CA LYS A 413 7.80 6.22 -12.59
C LYS A 413 6.89 6.00 -13.79
N PHE A 414 6.25 7.07 -14.28
CA PHE A 414 5.26 7.05 -15.37
C PHE A 414 5.62 8.10 -16.44
N PRO A 415 6.84 8.06 -17.00
CA PRO A 415 7.37 9.16 -17.79
C PRO A 415 6.55 9.44 -19.06
N ASP A 416 6.02 8.40 -19.70
CA ASP A 416 5.26 8.54 -20.95
C ASP A 416 3.93 9.28 -20.73
N ALA A 417 3.18 8.90 -19.68
CA ALA A 417 1.92 9.56 -19.33
C ALA A 417 2.13 11.03 -18.93
N VAL A 418 3.22 11.31 -18.21
CA VAL A 418 3.57 12.67 -17.78
C VAL A 418 4.03 13.51 -18.96
N GLU A 419 4.84 12.95 -19.86
CA GLU A 419 5.32 13.63 -21.07
C GLU A 419 4.17 13.97 -22.01
N GLU A 420 3.26 13.02 -22.26
CA GLU A 420 2.09 13.25 -23.10
C GLU A 420 1.17 14.33 -22.54
N ALA A 421 0.98 14.38 -21.22
CA ALA A 421 0.12 15.38 -20.58
C ALA A 421 0.77 16.77 -20.46
N SER A 422 2.08 16.84 -20.23
CA SER A 422 2.76 18.08 -19.82
C SER A 422 3.78 18.61 -20.81
N GLY A 423 4.19 17.81 -21.80
CA GLY A 423 5.33 18.08 -22.68
C GLY A 423 6.70 17.97 -22.00
N ILE A 424 6.77 17.44 -20.77
CA ILE A 424 8.04 17.21 -20.03
C ILE A 424 8.20 15.73 -19.74
N ARG A 425 9.31 15.14 -20.18
CA ARG A 425 9.73 13.83 -19.72
C ARG A 425 10.42 13.95 -18.35
N PRO A 426 9.82 13.44 -17.27
CA PRO A 426 10.38 13.58 -15.94
C PRO A 426 11.67 12.76 -15.80
N GLY A 427 12.74 13.40 -15.31
CA GLY A 427 13.99 12.73 -14.96
C GLY A 427 13.92 12.00 -13.62
N LEU A 428 14.76 10.98 -13.44
CA LEU A 428 14.96 10.34 -12.14
C LEU A 428 15.61 11.31 -11.15
N PRO A 429 15.31 11.20 -9.84
CA PRO A 429 15.99 12.01 -8.83
C PRO A 429 17.49 11.66 -8.78
N PRO A 430 18.37 12.59 -8.33
CA PRO A 430 19.82 12.39 -8.35
C PRO A 430 20.32 11.07 -7.74
N ARG A 431 19.68 10.60 -6.66
CA ARG A 431 19.99 9.33 -5.98
C ARG A 431 19.70 8.06 -6.79
N MET A 432 19.04 8.19 -7.94
CA MET A 432 18.69 7.10 -8.85
C MET A 432 19.09 7.40 -10.29
N ALA A 433 19.94 8.42 -10.53
CA ALA A 433 20.31 8.84 -11.88
C ALA A 433 21.04 7.74 -12.67
N ASP A 434 21.73 6.82 -11.98
CA ASP A 434 22.50 5.71 -12.54
C ASP A 434 21.66 4.47 -12.86
N LEU A 435 20.34 4.45 -12.59
CA LEU A 435 19.51 3.24 -12.70
C LEU A 435 19.58 2.56 -14.08
N PHE A 436 19.69 3.36 -15.15
CA PHE A 436 19.74 2.85 -16.52
C PHE A 436 21.11 2.26 -16.89
N GLU A 437 22.15 2.54 -16.10
CA GLU A 437 23.53 2.07 -16.29
C GLU A 437 23.83 0.80 -15.49
N ARG A 438 23.00 0.48 -14.49
CA ARG A 438 23.16 -0.71 -13.64
C ARG A 438 22.95 -2.00 -14.43
N ASP A 439 23.76 -3.00 -14.13
CA ASP A 439 23.64 -4.34 -14.68
C ASP A 439 22.33 -5.01 -14.23
N GLU A 440 21.68 -5.71 -15.14
CA GLU A 440 20.43 -6.43 -14.87
C GLU A 440 20.66 -7.94 -14.71
N ARG A 441 19.97 -8.53 -13.72
CA ARG A 441 19.85 -9.98 -13.54
C ARG A 441 18.39 -10.40 -13.75
N VAL A 442 18.10 -10.92 -14.94
CA VAL A 442 16.75 -11.38 -15.32
C VAL A 442 16.74 -12.90 -15.42
N THR A 443 15.81 -13.55 -14.71
CA THR A 443 15.48 -14.96 -14.94
C THR A 443 14.17 -15.05 -15.69
N ARG A 444 14.18 -15.60 -16.91
CA ARG A 444 12.96 -15.75 -17.72
C ARG A 444 12.43 -17.17 -17.62
N LEU A 445 11.14 -17.32 -17.40
CA LEU A 445 10.44 -18.60 -17.35
C LEU A 445 9.16 -18.57 -18.21
N ALA A 446 8.82 -19.73 -18.77
CA ALA A 446 7.47 -19.96 -19.30
C ALA A 446 6.45 -20.00 -18.15
N ASP A 447 5.15 -19.90 -18.48
CA ASP A 447 4.05 -20.01 -17.51
C ASP A 447 3.84 -21.45 -16.99
N ASP A 448 4.87 -22.01 -16.35
CA ASP A 448 4.91 -23.39 -15.84
C ASP A 448 5.16 -23.41 -14.33
N LEU A 449 4.18 -23.91 -13.57
CA LEU A 449 4.23 -23.95 -12.11
C LEU A 449 5.41 -24.78 -11.59
N GLY A 450 5.66 -25.96 -12.18
CA GLY A 450 6.73 -26.85 -11.75
C GLY A 450 8.12 -26.23 -11.92
N ALA A 451 8.35 -25.49 -13.01
CA ALA A 451 9.59 -24.76 -13.26
C ALA A 451 9.79 -23.61 -12.26
N ILE A 452 8.72 -22.89 -11.89
CA ILE A 452 8.79 -21.82 -10.89
C ILE A 452 9.14 -22.40 -9.52
N GLU A 453 8.45 -23.45 -9.09
CA GLU A 453 8.74 -24.08 -7.80
C GLU A 453 10.13 -24.73 -7.74
N TYR A 454 10.57 -25.36 -8.83
CA TYR A 454 11.93 -25.89 -8.95
C TYR A 454 12.97 -24.79 -8.75
N LEU A 455 12.79 -23.64 -9.41
CA LEU A 455 13.68 -22.49 -9.28
C LEU A 455 13.72 -21.97 -7.84
N ILE A 456 12.57 -21.91 -7.16
CA ILE A 456 12.48 -21.48 -5.75
C ILE A 456 13.26 -22.46 -4.85
N ARG A 457 13.05 -23.77 -5.02
CA ARG A 457 13.77 -24.80 -4.26
C ARG A 457 15.28 -24.73 -4.47
N GLU A 458 15.70 -24.48 -5.72
CA GLU A 458 17.11 -24.40 -6.09
C GLU A 458 17.81 -23.17 -5.50
N ARG A 459 17.13 -22.02 -5.51
CA ARG A 459 17.77 -20.71 -5.25
C ARG A 459 17.58 -20.16 -3.84
N ARG A 460 16.60 -20.65 -3.09
CA ARG A 460 16.45 -20.25 -1.68
C ARG A 460 17.70 -20.64 -0.88
N ALA A 461 18.09 -19.82 0.08
CA ALA A 461 19.13 -20.21 1.02
C ALA A 461 18.60 -21.32 1.96
N GLN A 462 19.46 -22.31 2.26
CA GLN A 462 19.15 -23.45 3.13
C GLN A 462 19.11 -23.08 4.61
#